data_AF-A0A0M8SUF4-F1
#
_entry.id   AF-A0A0M8SUF4-F1
#
_cell.length_a   1.000
_cell.length_b   1.000
_cell.length_c   1.000
_cell.angle_alpha   90.00
_cell.angle_beta   90.00
_cell.angle_gamma   90.00
#
_symmetry.space_group_name_H-M   'P 1'
#
loop_
_entity.id
_entity.type
_entity.pdbx_description
1 polymer ?
#
loop_
_entity_poly.entity_id
_entity_poly.type
_entity_poly.pdbx_seq_one_letter_code
_entity_poly.pdbx_strand_id
1 'polypeptide(L)'
;VEKPEAAEAPSNLAVIGRYVLDPAVFDVLRTTGPGRGGEIQLTDALNRLDTVHGVVFKGRRYDTGDRADYLRAIVRLASERADLGPDFRAWLRGFVAEECG
;
A
#
# COMPACT_ATOMS: atom_id res chain seq x y z
N VAL A 1 5.76 -0.29 -13.22
CA VAL A 1 6.01 1.15 -13.45
C VAL A 1 5.79 1.89 -12.14
N GLU A 2 6.75 2.72 -11.71
CA GLU A 2 6.66 3.45 -10.44
C GLU A 2 5.65 4.60 -10.55
N LYS A 3 4.56 4.52 -9.76
CA LYS A 3 3.52 5.57 -9.63
C LYS A 3 3.13 6.24 -10.96
N PRO A 4 2.63 5.49 -11.95
CA PRO A 4 2.20 6.08 -13.22
C PRO A 4 1.01 7.03 -13.01
N GLU A 5 0.83 7.97 -13.93
CA GLU A 5 -0.45 8.70 -14.02
C GLU A 5 -1.59 7.72 -14.31
N ALA A 6 -2.81 8.06 -13.91
CA ALA A 6 -3.96 7.16 -14.03
C ALA A 6 -4.22 6.70 -15.48
N ALA A 7 -3.93 7.56 -16.47
CA ALA A 7 -4.08 7.25 -17.89
C ALA A 7 -2.97 6.34 -18.45
N GLU A 8 -1.84 6.22 -17.76
CA GLU A 8 -0.66 5.44 -18.18
C GLU A 8 -0.52 4.13 -17.40
N ALA A 9 -1.45 3.85 -16.48
CA ALA A 9 -1.41 2.66 -15.65
C ALA A 9 -1.66 1.40 -16.50
N PRO A 10 -0.72 0.44 -16.57
CA PRO A 10 -0.87 -0.76 -17.39
C PRO A 10 -1.89 -1.75 -16.81
N SER A 11 -2.28 -1.59 -15.54
CA SER A 11 -3.31 -2.39 -14.87
C SER A 11 -3.80 -1.72 -13.58
N ASN A 12 -4.82 -2.31 -12.95
CA ASN A 12 -5.28 -1.96 -11.60
C ASN A 12 -4.54 -2.70 -10.47
N LEU A 13 -3.45 -3.42 -10.78
CA LEU A 13 -2.63 -4.12 -9.80
C LEU A 13 -1.53 -3.20 -9.27
N ALA A 14 -1.54 -2.95 -7.97
CA ALA A 14 -0.52 -2.15 -7.28
C ALA A 14 0.50 -3.05 -6.56
N VAL A 15 1.77 -2.66 -6.60
CA VAL A 15 2.83 -3.34 -5.85
C VAL A 15 2.65 -3.04 -4.37
N ILE A 16 2.47 -4.10 -3.58
CA ILE A 16 2.49 -4.03 -2.12
C ILE A 16 3.95 -4.16 -1.73
N GLY A 17 4.48 -3.28 -0.86
CA GLY A 17 5.90 -3.24 -0.43
C GLY A 17 6.37 -4.48 0.33
N ARG A 18 6.29 -5.64 -0.32
CA ARG A 18 6.60 -6.98 0.14
C ARG A 18 7.25 -7.68 -1.04
N TYR A 19 8.54 -7.95 -0.90
CA TYR A 19 9.35 -8.50 -1.96
C TYR A 19 10.11 -9.70 -1.42
N VAL A 20 10.19 -10.76 -2.23
CA VAL A 20 11.16 -11.83 -2.07
C VAL A 20 12.02 -11.76 -3.31
N LEU A 21 13.27 -11.34 -3.15
CA LEU A 21 14.17 -10.99 -4.25
C LEU A 21 15.37 -11.93 -4.25
N ASP A 22 15.72 -12.39 -5.44
CA ASP A 22 17.01 -13.04 -5.65
C ASP A 22 18.15 -12.04 -5.38
N PRO A 23 19.25 -12.45 -4.71
CA PRO A 23 20.42 -11.60 -4.48
C PRO A 23 20.98 -10.91 -5.74
N ALA A 24 20.77 -11.47 -6.94
CA ALA A 24 21.14 -10.84 -8.20
C ALA A 24 20.57 -9.42 -8.39
N VAL A 25 19.50 -9.05 -7.67
CA VAL A 25 18.96 -7.68 -7.67
C VAL A 25 19.99 -6.64 -7.25
N PHE A 26 20.96 -6.98 -6.40
CA PHE A 26 21.97 -6.03 -5.94
C PHE A 26 22.91 -5.57 -7.05
N ASP A 27 23.24 -6.45 -8.00
CA ASP A 27 24.09 -6.08 -9.14
C ASP A 27 23.33 -5.17 -10.12
N VAL A 28 22.03 -5.39 -10.28
CA VAL A 28 21.17 -4.49 -11.05
C VAL A 28 21.04 -3.14 -10.35
N LEU A 29 20.80 -3.11 -9.04
CA LEU A 29 20.69 -1.88 -8.25
C LEU A 29 21.95 -1.01 -8.34
N ARG A 30 23.15 -1.61 -8.32
CA ARG A 30 24.43 -0.89 -8.48
C ARG A 30 24.53 -0.10 -9.79
N THR A 31 23.89 -0.58 -10.85
CA THR A 31 23.90 0.05 -12.18
C THR A 31 22.61 0.81 -12.49
N THR A 32 21.68 0.88 -11.53
CA THR A 32 20.41 1.57 -11.71
C THR A 32 20.60 3.05 -11.40
N GLY A 33 20.37 3.89 -12.41
CA GLY A 33 20.44 5.34 -12.27
C GLY A 33 19.24 5.91 -11.47
N PRO A 34 19.30 7.20 -11.10
CA PRO A 34 18.19 7.85 -10.43
C PRO A 34 16.96 7.94 -11.35
N GLY A 35 15.80 7.57 -10.80
CA GLY A 35 14.51 7.63 -11.46
C GLY A 35 13.68 8.83 -10.99
N ARG A 36 12.40 8.59 -10.68
CA ARG A 36 11.48 9.64 -10.21
C ARG A 36 11.99 10.25 -8.91
N GLY A 37 12.01 11.59 -8.85
CA GLY A 37 12.43 12.35 -7.66
C GLY A 37 13.94 12.35 -7.42
N GLY A 38 14.77 11.84 -8.36
CA GLY A 38 16.22 11.76 -8.18
C GLY A 38 16.68 10.59 -7.31
N GLU A 39 15.78 9.68 -6.94
CA GLU A 39 16.06 8.52 -6.11
C GLU A 39 16.32 7.26 -6.95
N ILE A 40 17.15 6.35 -6.46
CA ILE A 40 17.32 5.02 -7.06
C ILE A 40 16.11 4.17 -6.66
N GLN A 41 15.23 3.88 -7.61
CA GLN A 41 13.98 3.17 -7.36
C GLN A 41 14.16 1.66 -7.54
N LEU A 42 13.69 0.88 -6.56
CA LEU A 42 13.67 -0.58 -6.64
C LEU A 42 12.82 -1.05 -7.82
N THR A 43 11.70 -0.38 -8.10
CA THR A 43 10.80 -0.70 -9.22
C THR A 43 11.51 -0.65 -10.58
N ASP A 44 12.46 0.26 -10.75
CA ASP A 44 13.24 0.38 -11.98
C ASP A 44 14.26 -0.76 -12.12
N ALA A 45 14.89 -1.17 -11.00
CA ALA A 45 15.76 -2.33 -10.98
C ALA A 45 14.99 -3.64 -11.26
N LEU A 46 13.79 -3.80 -10.71
CA LEU A 46 12.95 -4.99 -10.96
C LEU A 46 12.55 -5.12 -12.44
N ASN A 47 12.32 -4.01 -13.15
CA ASN A 47 12.01 -4.04 -14.59
C ASN A 47 13.18 -4.55 -15.45
N ARG A 48 14.41 -4.57 -14.91
CA ARG A 48 15.62 -5.04 -15.59
C ARG A 48 15.96 -6.50 -15.29
N LEU A 49 15.20 -7.15 -14.41
CA LEU A 49 15.35 -8.58 -14.12
C LEU A 49 14.64 -9.43 -15.17
N ASP A 50 15.26 -10.54 -15.55
CA ASP A 50 14.76 -11.41 -16.62
C ASP A 50 13.42 -12.09 -16.29
N THR A 51 13.14 -12.34 -15.00
CA THR A 51 11.90 -12.99 -14.57
C THR A 51 11.42 -12.41 -13.25
N VAL A 52 10.20 -11.87 -13.26
CA VAL A 52 9.51 -11.35 -12.08
C VAL A 52 8.11 -11.96 -12.03
N HIS A 53 7.75 -12.53 -10.89
CA HIS A 53 6.41 -13.08 -10.66
C HIS A 53 5.64 -12.20 -9.67
N GLY A 54 4.42 -11.83 -10.05
CA GLY A 54 3.48 -11.13 -9.18
C GLY A 54 2.58 -12.13 -8.44
N VAL A 55 2.53 -12.04 -7.11
CA VAL A 55 1.56 -12.79 -6.30
C VAL A 55 0.42 -11.85 -5.93
N VAL A 56 -0.79 -12.17 -6.40
CA VAL A 56 -1.99 -11.38 -6.07
C VAL A 56 -2.45 -11.72 -4.65
N PHE A 57 -2.17 -10.82 -3.72
CA PHE A 57 -2.71 -10.93 -2.37
C PHE A 57 -4.20 -10.59 -2.36
N LYS A 58 -5.02 -11.53 -1.88
CA LYS A 58 -6.45 -11.33 -1.64
C LYS A 58 -6.66 -11.04 -0.15
N GLY A 59 -6.66 -9.77 0.20
CA GLY A 59 -6.93 -9.32 1.56
C GLY A 59 -7.07 -7.81 1.62
N ARG A 60 -7.37 -7.30 2.81
CA ARG A 60 -7.50 -5.85 3.03
C ARG A 60 -6.12 -5.25 3.18
N ARG A 61 -5.80 -4.30 2.30
CA ARG A 61 -4.64 -3.42 2.41
C ARG A 61 -5.09 -2.13 3.10
N TYR A 62 -4.29 -1.68 4.06
CA TYR A 62 -4.39 -0.34 4.63
C TYR A 62 -3.12 0.41 4.27
N ASP A 63 -3.27 1.55 3.61
CA ASP A 63 -2.13 2.44 3.35
C ASP A 63 -2.03 3.43 4.50
N THR A 64 -0.99 3.30 5.32
CA THR A 64 -0.76 4.22 6.45
C THR A 64 0.01 5.47 6.02
N GLY A 65 0.40 5.58 4.74
CA GLY A 65 1.03 6.78 4.19
C GLY A 65 0.04 7.90 3.88
N ASP A 66 -1.22 7.56 3.60
CA ASP A 66 -2.31 8.52 3.47
C ASP A 66 -3.03 8.72 4.81
N ARG A 67 -3.22 9.99 5.21
CA ARG A 67 -3.80 10.35 6.51
C ARG A 67 -5.26 9.89 6.63
N ALA A 68 -6.01 9.95 5.54
CA ALA A 68 -7.42 9.56 5.55
C ALA A 68 -7.56 8.03 5.60
N ASP A 69 -6.75 7.30 4.84
CA ASP A 69 -6.69 5.83 4.91
C ASP A 69 -6.22 5.34 6.27
N TYR A 70 -5.26 6.03 6.89
CA TYR A 70 -4.83 5.72 8.26
C TYR A 70 -6.00 5.80 9.26
N LEU A 71 -6.79 6.88 9.24
CA LEU A 71 -7.96 7.02 10.10
C LEU A 71 -9.03 5.94 9.81
N ARG A 72 -9.30 5.66 8.52
CA ARG A 72 -10.21 4.57 8.12
C ARG A 72 -9.73 3.22 8.64
N ALA A 73 -8.43 2.96 8.59
CA ALA A 73 -7.82 1.73 9.10
C ALA A 73 -8.02 1.59 10.61
N ILE A 74 -7.79 2.66 11.39
CA ILE A 74 -8.00 2.65 12.85
C ILE A 74 -9.45 2.32 13.18
N VAL A 75 -10.41 3.04 12.59
CA VAL A 75 -11.84 2.84 12.84
C VAL A 75 -12.24 1.39 12.55
N ARG A 76 -11.72 0.83 11.45
CA ARG A 76 -12.03 -0.52 11.03
C ARG A 76 -11.43 -1.59 11.96
N LEU A 77 -10.15 -1.44 12.31
CA LEU A 77 -9.46 -2.37 13.21
C LEU A 77 -10.06 -2.34 14.62
N ALA A 78 -10.39 -1.16 15.14
CA ALA A 78 -11.08 -1.02 16.42
C ALA A 78 -12.47 -1.66 16.39
N SER A 79 -13.21 -1.50 15.29
CA SER A 79 -14.53 -2.09 15.12
C SER A 79 -14.51 -3.62 15.03
N GLU A 80 -13.43 -4.24 14.56
CA GLU A 80 -13.33 -5.69 14.36
C GLU A 80 -12.84 -6.45 15.58
N ARG A 81 -12.24 -5.75 16.54
CA ARG A 81 -11.77 -6.34 17.79
C ARG A 81 -12.94 -6.85 18.63
N ALA A 82 -12.87 -8.09 19.08
CA ALA A 82 -13.95 -8.70 19.88
C ALA A 82 -14.13 -8.02 21.24
N ASP A 83 -13.04 -7.48 21.81
CA ASP A 83 -13.01 -6.82 23.11
C ASP A 83 -13.41 -5.34 23.08
N LEU A 84 -13.25 -4.66 21.93
CA LEU A 84 -13.54 -3.22 21.80
C LEU A 84 -14.70 -2.91 20.84
N GLY A 85 -14.91 -3.76 19.83
CA GLY A 85 -15.78 -3.50 18.70
C GLY A 85 -17.25 -3.24 19.05
N PRO A 86 -17.89 -4.00 19.96
CA PRO A 86 -19.28 -3.75 20.35
C PRO A 86 -19.49 -2.33 20.88
N ASP A 87 -18.71 -1.91 21.88
CA ASP A 87 -18.84 -0.60 22.52
C ASP A 87 -18.36 0.53 21.60
N PHE A 88 -17.25 0.32 20.87
CA PHE A 88 -16.71 1.29 19.93
C PHE A 88 -17.70 1.64 18.81
N ARG A 89 -18.38 0.65 18.23
CA ARG A 89 -19.40 0.89 17.18
C ARG A 89 -20.65 1.59 17.73
N ALA A 90 -21.01 1.33 18.99
CA ALA A 90 -22.11 2.03 19.63
C ALA A 90 -21.78 3.51 19.81
N TRP A 91 -20.60 3.81 20.37
CA TRP A 91 -20.10 5.18 20.52
C TRP A 91 -19.96 5.90 19.17
N LEU A 92 -19.34 5.27 18.17
CA LEU A 92 -19.09 5.89 16.86
C LEU A 92 -20.37 6.32 16.15
N ARG A 93 -21.47 5.55 16.30
CA ARG A 93 -22.77 5.94 15.75
C ARG A 93 -23.33 7.20 16.42
N GLY A 94 -23.17 7.33 17.74
CA GLY A 94 -23.55 8.54 18.47
C GLY A 94 -22.73 9.75 18.00
N PHE A 95 -21.40 9.60 17.97
CA PHE A 95 -20.49 10.65 17.51
C PHE A 95 -20.84 11.18 16.11
N VAL A 96 -21.07 10.29 15.13
CA VAL A 96 -21.44 10.72 13.76
C VAL A 96 -22.80 11.41 13.73
N ALA A 97 -23.77 10.96 14.55
CA ALA A 97 -25.08 11.59 14.61
C ALA A 97 -25.04 13.00 15.24
N GLU A 98 -24.14 13.23 16.20
CA GLU A 98 -23.95 14.53 16.85
C GLU A 98 -23.19 15.53 15.96
N GLU A 99 -22.14 15.09 15.26
CA GLU A 99 -21.26 15.97 14.48
C GLU A 99 -21.74 16.21 13.03
N CYS A 100 -22.64 15.37 12.52
CA CYS A 100 -23.25 15.57 11.19
C CYS A 100 -24.68 16.15 11.26
N GLY A 101 -25.12 16.55 12.46
CA GLY A 101 -26.37 17.26 12.71
C GLY A 101 -26.28 18.77 12.49
#